data_AF-A0A829H0H1-F1
#
_entry.id   AF-A0A829H0H1-F1
#
_cell.length_a   1.000
_cell.length_b   1.000
_cell.length_c   1.000
_cell.angle_alpha   90.00
_cell.angle_beta   90.00
_cell.angle_gamma   90.00
#
_symmetry.space_group_name_H-M   'P 1'
#
loop_
_entity.id
_entity.type
_entity.pdbx_description
1 polymer ?
#
loop_
_entity_poly.entity_id
_entity_poly.type
_entity_poly.pdbx_seq_one_letter_code
_entity_poly.pdbx_strand_id
1 'polypeptide(L)'
;MKRENDFGPAIKDFFFRAGDFKGVSSRPQYWWLFLAQFLLGLAAGVLFGIAIPFSLMDSHSLGSNIMFTLTTLAFSIFGYLGYPQLSLTIRRYRDAKVSPWWYLGIIIISFIGPLLAVNGMGWWLALLFPLIGGIANLVILLLPSREQKVVPFPAQPNTRGTIGVGFGTAVKDFFIRGGDFTGESSRSQYWWSILFSVIIIIPTFLFMLFSIMSIIIGGAAVSGFNSQNVDHLVNSLGTGAIIIVFILFAIIYAWSMLALPALTVGWRRFKDAGVSPWWLIAFNVVSAFLSTLDRNAGNVPLSLIALLLIIVQIVILALPTKFRDDEA
;
A
#
# COMPACT_ATOMS: atom_id res chain seq x y z
N MET A 1 9.51 -20.07 -22.56
CA MET A 1 10.63 -19.42 -21.85
C MET A 1 11.20 -18.16 -22.51
N LYS A 2 11.22 -17.95 -23.83
CA LYS A 2 11.75 -16.69 -24.43
C LYS A 2 10.97 -15.39 -24.11
N ARG A 3 9.70 -15.46 -23.69
CA ARG A 3 8.87 -14.28 -23.34
C ARG A 3 8.92 -13.87 -21.85
N GLU A 4 9.66 -14.59 -21.02
CA GLU A 4 9.66 -14.38 -19.56
C GLU A 4 10.64 -13.29 -19.08
N ASN A 5 11.44 -12.73 -20.00
CA ASN A 5 12.51 -11.79 -19.68
C ASN A 5 12.23 -10.34 -20.10
N ASP A 6 11.06 -10.08 -20.70
CA ASP A 6 10.67 -8.74 -21.14
C ASP A 6 9.95 -7.98 -20.03
N PHE A 7 10.11 -6.66 -20.05
CA PHE A 7 9.54 -5.74 -19.07
C PHE A 7 8.01 -5.80 -18.98
N GLY A 8 7.31 -5.75 -20.13
CA GLY A 8 5.84 -5.73 -20.18
C GLY A 8 5.20 -6.99 -19.57
N PRO A 9 5.60 -8.20 -20.00
CA PRO A 9 5.16 -9.44 -19.38
C PRO A 9 5.46 -9.52 -17.87
N ALA A 10 6.61 -9.01 -17.42
CA ALA A 10 6.96 -8.98 -16.00
C ALA A 10 6.00 -8.12 -15.17
N ILE A 11 5.62 -6.94 -15.67
CA ILE A 11 4.61 -6.08 -15.01
C ILE A 11 3.25 -6.75 -14.97
N LYS A 12 2.82 -7.38 -16.07
CA LYS A 12 1.54 -8.09 -16.10
C LYS A 12 1.51 -9.25 -15.11
N ASP A 13 2.59 -10.03 -15.01
CA ASP A 13 2.73 -11.11 -14.03
C ASP A 13 2.70 -10.58 -12.59
N PHE A 14 3.40 -9.47 -12.33
CA PHE A 14 3.48 -8.85 -11.01
C PHE A 14 2.10 -8.52 -10.43
N PHE A 15 1.27 -7.84 -11.22
CA PHE A 15 -0.08 -7.49 -10.78
C PHE A 15 -0.99 -8.72 -10.78
N PHE A 16 -1.03 -9.52 -11.85
CA PHE A 16 -1.96 -10.65 -11.94
C PHE A 16 -1.73 -11.70 -10.85
N ARG A 17 -0.47 -12.02 -10.53
CA ARG A 17 -0.07 -12.99 -9.49
C ARG A 17 0.24 -12.33 -8.15
N ALA A 18 -0.35 -11.17 -7.87
CA ALA A 18 -0.19 -10.51 -6.58
C ALA A 18 -0.58 -11.43 -5.40
N GLY A 19 -1.58 -12.30 -5.57
CA GLY A 19 -2.00 -13.29 -4.56
C GLY A 19 -1.23 -14.61 -4.55
N ASP A 20 -0.19 -14.77 -5.37
CA ASP A 20 0.59 -16.02 -5.47
C ASP A 20 1.76 -16.08 -4.48
N PHE A 21 1.53 -16.60 -3.28
CA PHE A 21 2.59 -16.83 -2.28
C PHE A 21 3.26 -18.21 -2.37
N LYS A 22 2.77 -19.09 -3.25
CA LYS A 22 3.24 -20.49 -3.35
C LYS A 22 4.13 -20.74 -4.57
N GLY A 23 3.99 -19.93 -5.60
CA GLY A 23 4.76 -20.04 -6.83
C GLY A 23 6.22 -19.58 -6.71
N VAL A 24 6.84 -19.47 -7.87
CA VAL A 24 8.20 -18.98 -8.08
C VAL A 24 8.17 -17.85 -9.12
N SER A 25 9.20 -17.01 -9.11
CA SER A 25 9.39 -15.89 -10.05
C SER A 25 10.82 -15.91 -10.56
N SER A 26 11.05 -15.57 -11.83
CA SER A 26 12.39 -15.57 -12.41
C SER A 26 13.22 -14.34 -11.98
N ARG A 27 14.55 -14.41 -12.15
CA ARG A 27 15.45 -13.29 -11.83
C ARG A 27 15.15 -12.04 -12.66
N PRO A 28 15.00 -12.11 -14.00
CA PRO A 28 14.73 -10.92 -14.81
C PRO A 28 13.40 -10.26 -14.43
N GLN A 29 12.38 -11.05 -14.10
CA GLN A 29 11.10 -10.52 -13.61
C GLN A 29 11.28 -9.65 -12.36
N TYR A 30 12.05 -10.13 -11.37
CA TYR A 30 12.33 -9.35 -10.17
C TYR A 30 13.05 -8.04 -10.48
N TRP A 31 14.12 -8.09 -11.28
CA TRP A 31 14.96 -6.92 -11.55
C TRP A 31 14.26 -5.87 -12.39
N TRP A 32 13.42 -6.25 -13.35
CA TRP A 32 12.59 -5.30 -14.08
C TRP A 32 11.63 -4.54 -13.15
N LEU A 33 11.03 -5.25 -12.20
CA LEU A 33 10.09 -4.66 -11.24
C LEU A 33 10.82 -3.82 -10.19
N PHE A 34 12.01 -4.23 -9.77
CA PHE A 34 12.88 -3.44 -8.92
C PHE A 34 13.26 -2.12 -9.61
N LEU A 35 13.70 -2.19 -10.88
CA LEU A 35 14.03 -1.00 -11.67
C LEU A 35 12.81 -0.08 -11.84
N ALA A 36 11.63 -0.63 -12.17
CA ALA A 36 10.41 0.16 -12.31
C ALA A 36 10.04 0.90 -11.01
N GLN A 37 10.08 0.20 -9.88
CA GLN A 37 9.78 0.77 -8.57
C GLN A 37 10.84 1.80 -8.14
N PHE A 38 12.10 1.56 -8.45
CA PHE A 38 13.19 2.50 -8.20
C PHE A 38 13.00 3.79 -9.00
N LEU A 39 12.71 3.70 -10.30
CA LEU A 39 12.43 4.86 -11.14
C LEU A 39 11.17 5.62 -10.69
N LEU A 40 10.12 4.90 -10.30
CA LEU A 40 8.92 5.51 -9.71
C LEU A 40 9.25 6.24 -8.39
N GLY A 41 10.08 5.65 -7.54
CA GLY A 41 10.59 6.26 -6.31
C GLY A 41 11.39 7.53 -6.55
N LEU A 42 12.27 7.52 -7.56
CA LEU A 42 13.02 8.70 -7.97
C LEU A 42 12.07 9.80 -8.46
N ALA A 43 11.10 9.47 -9.32
CA ALA A 43 10.13 10.43 -9.82
C ALA A 43 9.28 11.04 -8.69
N ALA A 44 8.78 10.21 -7.77
CA ALA A 44 8.04 10.68 -6.59
C ALA A 44 8.91 11.54 -5.66
N GLY A 45 10.17 11.17 -5.45
CA GLY A 45 11.13 11.94 -4.65
C GLY A 45 11.47 13.30 -5.25
N VAL A 46 11.65 13.38 -6.58
CA VAL A 46 11.84 14.65 -7.30
C VAL A 46 10.59 15.53 -7.18
N LEU A 47 9.40 14.96 -7.39
CA LEU A 47 8.13 15.69 -7.20
C LEU A 47 8.00 16.25 -5.77
N PHE A 48 8.34 15.44 -4.77
CA PHE A 48 8.34 15.87 -3.37
C PHE A 48 9.32 17.02 -3.10
N GLY A 49 10.54 16.91 -3.62
CA GLY A 49 11.57 17.94 -3.49
C GLY A 49 11.16 19.29 -4.13
N ILE A 50 10.36 19.26 -5.20
CA ILE A 50 9.78 20.46 -5.83
C ILE A 50 8.56 20.96 -5.04
N ALA A 51 7.69 20.07 -4.57
CA ALA A 51 6.45 20.46 -3.91
C ALA A 51 6.66 21.18 -2.58
N ILE A 52 7.71 20.83 -1.81
CA ILE A 52 7.98 21.47 -0.52
C ILE A 52 8.26 22.98 -0.68
N PRO A 53 9.25 23.43 -1.47
CA PRO A 53 9.49 24.86 -1.68
C PRO A 53 8.24 25.62 -2.15
N PHE A 54 7.48 25.06 -3.08
CA PHE A 54 6.22 25.65 -3.55
C PHE A 54 5.20 25.83 -2.41
N SER A 55 5.07 24.84 -1.53
CA SER A 55 4.17 24.90 -0.38
C SER A 55 4.63 25.87 0.71
N LEU A 56 5.94 26.11 0.84
CA LEU A 56 6.51 27.05 1.81
C LEU A 56 6.42 28.51 1.34
N MET A 57 6.42 28.75 0.02
CA MET A 57 6.31 30.09 -0.56
C MET A 57 4.87 30.63 -0.47
N ASP A 58 3.90 29.85 -0.94
CA ASP A 58 2.48 30.19 -0.86
C ASP A 58 1.65 28.91 -0.79
N SER A 59 1.34 28.48 0.44
CA SER A 59 0.57 27.27 0.74
C SER A 59 -0.88 27.30 0.25
N HIS A 60 -1.38 28.46 -0.17
CA HIS A 60 -2.77 28.64 -0.59
C HIS A 60 -2.94 28.85 -2.10
N SER A 61 -1.84 29.12 -2.82
CA SER A 61 -1.90 29.23 -4.28
C SER A 61 -2.48 27.96 -4.93
N LEU A 62 -3.18 28.14 -6.05
CA LEU A 62 -3.65 27.02 -6.85
C LEU A 62 -2.48 26.12 -7.32
N GLY A 63 -1.31 26.71 -7.58
CA GLY A 63 -0.10 25.99 -7.94
C GLY A 63 0.41 25.06 -6.84
N SER A 64 0.49 25.54 -5.59
CA SER A 64 0.96 24.71 -4.47
C SER A 64 -0.01 23.57 -4.15
N ASN A 65 -1.33 23.82 -4.24
CA ASN A 65 -2.35 22.78 -4.07
C ASN A 65 -2.26 21.68 -5.14
N ILE A 66 -2.08 22.05 -6.40
CA ILE A 66 -1.83 21.09 -7.49
C ILE A 66 -0.57 20.27 -7.21
N MET A 67 0.55 20.93 -6.89
CA MET A 67 1.82 20.25 -6.63
C MET A 67 1.73 19.28 -5.46
N PHE A 68 1.06 19.67 -4.38
CA PHE A 68 0.84 18.80 -3.25
C PHE A 68 -0.07 17.61 -3.62
N THR A 69 -1.13 17.84 -4.40
CA THR A 69 -2.01 16.76 -4.86
C THR A 69 -1.24 15.75 -5.69
N LEU A 70 -0.48 16.20 -6.68
CA LEU A 70 0.34 15.33 -7.53
C LEU A 70 1.35 14.52 -6.71
N THR A 71 1.98 15.17 -5.73
CA THR A 71 2.92 14.50 -4.81
C THR A 71 2.20 13.45 -3.97
N THR A 72 1.03 13.76 -3.42
CA THR A 72 0.22 12.82 -2.62
C THR A 72 -0.21 11.61 -3.46
N LEU A 73 -0.64 11.85 -4.70
CA LEU A 73 -1.01 10.78 -5.63
C LEU A 73 0.21 9.94 -6.04
N ALA A 74 1.39 10.54 -6.22
CA ALA A 74 2.61 9.79 -6.52
C ALA A 74 2.98 8.84 -5.36
N PHE A 75 2.84 9.29 -4.11
CA PHE A 75 3.10 8.42 -2.96
C PHE A 75 2.01 7.38 -2.71
N SER A 76 0.75 7.67 -3.03
CA SER A 76 -0.35 6.71 -2.85
C SER A 76 -0.18 5.47 -3.72
N ILE A 77 0.54 5.57 -4.85
CA ILE A 77 0.88 4.43 -5.71
C ILE A 77 1.62 3.34 -4.91
N PHE A 78 2.56 3.70 -4.04
CA PHE A 78 3.30 2.72 -3.22
C PHE A 78 2.37 1.92 -2.30
N GLY A 79 1.27 2.51 -1.85
CA GLY A 79 0.23 1.82 -1.11
C GLY A 79 -0.35 0.62 -1.87
N TYR A 80 -0.49 0.70 -3.19
CA TYR A 80 -0.98 -0.41 -4.01
C TYR A 80 0.11 -1.42 -4.38
N LEU A 81 1.39 -1.06 -4.27
CA LEU A 81 2.50 -1.94 -4.66
C LEU A 81 2.94 -2.89 -3.55
N GLY A 82 2.63 -2.62 -2.28
CA GLY A 82 3.10 -3.47 -1.18
C GLY A 82 2.63 -4.92 -1.29
N TYR A 83 1.34 -5.16 -1.57
CA TYR A 83 0.80 -6.51 -1.72
C TYR A 83 1.53 -7.36 -2.79
N PRO A 84 1.62 -6.91 -4.06
CA PRO A 84 2.33 -7.65 -5.09
C PRO A 84 3.85 -7.70 -4.83
N GLN A 85 4.43 -6.69 -4.16
CA GLN A 85 5.85 -6.69 -3.80
C GLN A 85 6.20 -7.75 -2.75
N LEU A 86 5.35 -7.95 -1.74
CA LEU A 86 5.53 -9.02 -0.76
C LEU A 86 5.43 -10.38 -1.45
N SER A 87 4.41 -10.58 -2.31
CA SER A 87 4.26 -11.80 -3.09
C SER A 87 5.50 -12.10 -3.94
N LEU A 88 5.97 -11.11 -4.72
CA LEU A 88 7.17 -11.26 -5.54
C LEU A 88 8.40 -11.61 -4.71
N THR A 89 8.61 -10.94 -3.57
CA THR A 89 9.74 -11.20 -2.67
C THR A 89 9.69 -12.63 -2.14
N ILE A 90 8.53 -13.09 -1.68
CA ILE A 90 8.35 -14.47 -1.20
C ILE A 90 8.59 -15.48 -2.32
N ARG A 91 8.06 -15.25 -3.53
CA ARG A 91 8.30 -16.11 -4.69
C ARG A 91 9.78 -16.20 -5.04
N ARG A 92 10.53 -15.11 -4.89
CA ARG A 92 11.99 -15.08 -5.11
C ARG A 92 12.78 -15.78 -4.00
N TYR A 93 12.41 -15.61 -2.74
CA TYR A 93 13.02 -16.36 -1.62
C TYR A 93 12.84 -17.87 -1.83
N ARG A 94 11.62 -18.28 -2.20
CA ARG A 94 11.31 -19.67 -2.52
C ARG A 94 12.16 -20.16 -3.69
N ASP A 95 12.25 -19.41 -4.79
CA ASP A 95 13.05 -19.77 -5.96
C ASP A 95 14.55 -19.98 -5.63
N ALA A 96 15.09 -19.18 -4.71
CA ALA A 96 16.46 -19.32 -4.18
C ALA A 96 16.64 -20.51 -3.19
N LYS A 97 15.57 -21.28 -2.92
CA LYS A 97 15.47 -22.30 -1.84
C LYS A 97 15.72 -21.75 -0.43
N VAL A 98 15.42 -20.48 -0.21
CA VAL A 98 15.45 -19.84 1.12
C VAL A 98 14.05 -19.84 1.70
N SER A 99 13.92 -20.18 2.99
CA SER A 99 12.63 -20.11 3.69
C SER A 99 12.12 -18.66 3.72
N PRO A 100 10.86 -18.38 3.32
CA PRO A 100 10.28 -17.04 3.38
C PRO A 100 10.29 -16.39 4.77
N TRP A 101 10.33 -17.20 5.84
CA TRP A 101 10.42 -16.70 7.22
C TRP A 101 11.69 -15.88 7.50
N TRP A 102 12.77 -16.10 6.74
CA TRP A 102 13.98 -15.28 6.85
C TRP A 102 13.73 -13.81 6.48
N TYR A 103 12.76 -13.52 5.62
CA TYR A 103 12.38 -12.15 5.32
C TYR A 103 11.86 -11.42 6.57
N LEU A 104 11.02 -12.08 7.37
CA LEU A 104 10.59 -11.54 8.67
C LEU A 104 11.74 -11.39 9.65
N GLY A 105 12.66 -12.37 9.70
CA GLY A 105 13.87 -12.28 10.52
C GLY A 105 14.74 -11.06 10.17
N ILE A 106 14.92 -10.78 8.87
CA ILE A 106 15.66 -9.61 8.38
C ILE A 106 15.00 -8.30 8.79
N ILE A 107 13.66 -8.23 8.69
CA ILE A 107 12.89 -7.06 9.14
C ILE A 107 13.10 -6.84 10.64
N ILE A 108 13.01 -7.90 11.46
CA ILE A 108 13.22 -7.80 12.92
C ILE A 108 14.65 -7.34 13.24
N ILE A 109 15.67 -7.91 12.58
CA ILE A 109 17.07 -7.49 12.77
C ILE A 109 17.26 -6.02 12.43
N SER A 110 16.61 -5.55 11.36
CA SER A 110 16.66 -4.15 10.95
C SER A 110 16.10 -3.22 12.03
N PHE A 111 15.13 -3.68 12.82
CA PHE A 111 14.53 -2.89 13.92
C PHE A 111 15.37 -2.85 15.19
N ILE A 112 16.30 -3.79 15.40
CA ILE A 112 17.15 -3.81 16.59
C ILE A 112 18.04 -2.55 16.64
N GLY A 113 18.57 -2.10 15.50
CA GLY A 113 19.46 -0.93 15.44
C GLY A 113 18.87 0.34 16.04
N PRO A 114 17.70 0.82 15.56
CA PRO A 114 17.09 2.02 16.11
C PRO A 114 16.69 1.88 17.58
N LEU A 115 16.32 0.67 18.04
CA LEU A 115 16.07 0.42 19.47
C LEU A 115 17.35 0.62 20.29
N LEU A 116 18.48 0.04 19.87
CA LEU A 116 19.76 0.20 20.57
C LEU A 116 20.22 1.67 20.59
N ALA A 117 20.05 2.38 19.47
CA ALA A 117 20.45 3.78 19.33
C ALA A 117 19.82 4.69 20.39
N VAL A 118 18.52 4.53 20.68
CA VAL A 118 17.83 5.35 21.69
C VAL A 118 18.08 4.88 23.13
N ASN A 119 18.56 3.67 23.32
CA ASN A 119 19.10 3.23 24.62
C ASN A 119 20.54 3.74 24.86
N GLY A 120 21.00 4.75 24.10
CA GLY A 120 22.31 5.37 24.25
C GLY A 120 23.45 4.62 23.57
N MET A 121 23.18 3.50 22.89
CA MET A 121 24.19 2.75 22.14
C MET A 121 24.38 3.36 20.74
N GLY A 122 24.78 4.64 20.65
CA GLY A 122 25.22 5.32 19.42
C GLY A 122 24.20 5.40 18.26
N TRP A 123 23.93 6.61 17.76
CA TRP A 123 22.96 6.83 16.67
C TRP A 123 23.28 6.06 15.37
N TRP A 124 24.56 5.74 15.11
CA TRP A 124 24.98 5.00 13.92
C TRP A 124 24.39 3.57 13.84
N LEU A 125 24.04 2.95 14.97
CA LEU A 125 23.38 1.64 14.99
C LEU A 125 22.01 1.66 14.32
N ALA A 126 21.30 2.79 14.39
CA ALA A 126 20.01 2.98 13.74
C ALA A 126 20.10 2.87 12.21
N LEU A 127 21.27 3.14 11.63
CA LEU A 127 21.51 3.01 10.19
C LEU A 127 22.17 1.68 9.83
N LEU A 128 23.09 1.19 10.67
CA LEU A 128 23.87 -0.02 10.41
C LEU A 128 22.99 -1.27 10.28
N PHE A 129 22.09 -1.53 11.22
CA PHE A 129 21.27 -2.75 11.21
C PHE A 129 20.30 -2.82 10.04
N PRO A 130 19.52 -1.77 9.71
CA PRO A 130 18.72 -1.74 8.49
C PRO A 130 19.56 -1.92 7.22
N LEU A 131 20.76 -1.37 7.18
CA LEU A 131 21.67 -1.53 6.03
C LEU A 131 22.14 -2.97 5.90
N ILE A 132 22.54 -3.62 6.99
CA ILE A 132 22.91 -5.05 7.00
C ILE A 132 21.71 -5.91 6.56
N GLY A 133 20.52 -5.65 7.09
CA GLY A 133 19.29 -6.35 6.70
C GLY A 133 18.97 -6.15 5.21
N GLY A 134 19.10 -4.94 4.70
CA GLY A 134 18.93 -4.60 3.29
C GLY A 134 19.92 -5.32 2.39
N ILE A 135 21.20 -5.37 2.77
CA ILE A 135 22.23 -6.12 2.03
C ILE A 135 21.92 -7.61 2.06
N ALA A 136 21.58 -8.18 3.22
CA ALA A 136 21.23 -9.61 3.33
C ALA A 136 20.04 -9.97 2.43
N ASN A 137 18.99 -9.13 2.44
CA ASN A 137 17.84 -9.29 1.55
C ASN A 137 18.26 -9.23 0.07
N LEU A 138 19.08 -8.24 -0.31
CA LEU A 138 19.57 -8.07 -1.68
C LEU A 138 20.42 -9.26 -2.14
N VAL A 139 21.29 -9.79 -1.27
CA VAL A 139 22.10 -10.97 -1.55
C VAL A 139 21.21 -12.19 -1.81
N ILE A 140 20.19 -12.41 -0.99
CA ILE A 140 19.23 -13.51 -1.19
C ILE A 140 18.49 -13.36 -2.53
N LEU A 141 18.07 -12.14 -2.87
CA LEU A 141 17.36 -11.85 -4.12
C LEU A 141 18.23 -12.06 -5.37
N LEU A 142 19.54 -11.87 -5.24
CA LEU A 142 20.55 -12.13 -6.27
C LEU A 142 20.89 -13.61 -6.47
N LEU A 143 20.54 -14.50 -5.53
CA LEU A 143 20.91 -15.92 -5.63
C LEU A 143 20.36 -16.60 -6.91
N PRO A 144 21.06 -17.65 -7.40
CA PRO A 144 20.64 -18.42 -8.57
C PRO A 144 19.31 -19.11 -8.34
N SER A 145 18.44 -18.99 -9.35
CA SER A 145 17.21 -19.75 -9.45
C SER A 145 17.54 -21.23 -9.47
N ARG A 146 16.88 -22.01 -8.62
CA ARG A 146 17.06 -23.47 -8.57
C ARG A 146 15.79 -24.13 -9.08
N GLU A 147 15.91 -25.29 -9.72
CA GLU A 147 14.75 -26.01 -10.25
C GLU A 147 13.75 -26.37 -9.15
N GLN A 148 12.46 -26.07 -9.42
CA GLN A 148 11.35 -26.33 -8.52
C GLN A 148 10.09 -26.71 -9.30
N LYS A 149 9.26 -27.54 -8.67
CA LYS A 149 7.92 -27.87 -9.18
C LYS A 149 7.04 -26.63 -9.11
N VAL A 150 6.69 -26.08 -10.26
CA VAL A 150 5.79 -24.93 -10.37
C VAL A 150 4.37 -25.40 -10.08
N VAL A 151 3.78 -24.90 -8.99
CA VAL A 151 2.35 -25.09 -8.73
C VAL A 151 1.60 -24.04 -9.56
N PRO A 152 0.65 -24.45 -10.43
CA PRO A 152 -0.12 -23.49 -11.21
C PRO A 152 -0.92 -22.58 -10.28
N PHE A 153 -0.92 -21.29 -10.60
CA PHE A 153 -1.68 -20.30 -9.85
C PHE A 153 -3.19 -20.57 -10.00
N PRO A 154 -3.97 -20.61 -8.90
CA PRO A 154 -5.37 -21.03 -8.97
C PRO A 154 -6.31 -19.98 -9.58
N ALA A 155 -5.95 -18.70 -9.60
CA ALA A 155 -6.83 -17.68 -10.18
C ALA A 155 -6.74 -17.71 -11.71
N GLN A 156 -7.89 -17.62 -12.37
CA GLN A 156 -7.98 -17.55 -13.83
C GLN A 156 -8.46 -16.16 -14.27
N PRO A 157 -7.98 -15.65 -15.42
CA PRO A 157 -8.54 -14.43 -16.00
C PRO A 157 -10.03 -14.63 -16.31
N ASN A 158 -10.83 -13.56 -16.22
CA ASN A 158 -12.25 -13.57 -16.57
C ASN A 158 -13.09 -14.58 -15.79
N THR A 159 -12.64 -15.01 -14.59
CA THR A 159 -13.46 -15.90 -13.75
C THR A 159 -14.74 -15.18 -13.34
N ARG A 160 -15.88 -15.81 -13.62
CA ARG A 160 -17.21 -15.32 -13.22
C ARG A 160 -17.36 -15.34 -11.70
N GLY A 161 -18.12 -14.38 -11.17
CA GLY A 161 -18.40 -14.31 -9.73
C GLY A 161 -19.31 -15.44 -9.27
N THR A 162 -18.99 -16.09 -8.16
CA THR A 162 -19.91 -17.04 -7.51
C THR A 162 -21.03 -16.27 -6.79
N ILE A 163 -22.27 -16.73 -6.91
CA ILE A 163 -23.44 -16.09 -6.28
C ILE A 163 -23.51 -16.54 -4.81
N GLY A 164 -23.78 -15.61 -3.88
CA GLY A 164 -24.05 -15.97 -2.48
C GLY A 164 -22.81 -16.42 -1.72
N VAL A 165 -21.67 -15.74 -1.92
CA VAL A 165 -20.41 -16.06 -1.25
C VAL A 165 -20.48 -15.72 0.23
N GLY A 166 -20.13 -16.67 1.11
CA GLY A 166 -19.96 -16.42 2.54
C GLY A 166 -18.68 -15.64 2.85
N PHE A 167 -18.58 -15.07 4.06
CA PHE A 167 -17.46 -14.20 4.47
C PHE A 167 -16.06 -14.81 4.22
N GLY A 168 -15.82 -16.04 4.69
CA GLY A 168 -14.49 -16.68 4.57
C GLY A 168 -14.05 -16.91 3.11
N THR A 169 -14.97 -17.32 2.25
CA THR A 169 -14.69 -17.49 0.82
C THR A 169 -14.44 -16.15 0.14
N ALA A 170 -15.18 -15.10 0.52
CA ALA A 170 -14.95 -13.75 0.01
C ALA A 170 -13.56 -13.21 0.38
N VAL A 171 -13.13 -13.38 1.64
CA VAL A 171 -11.78 -12.98 2.10
C VAL A 171 -10.69 -13.78 1.40
N LYS A 172 -10.89 -15.09 1.19
CA LYS A 172 -9.94 -15.91 0.43
C LYS A 172 -9.81 -15.41 -1.02
N ASP A 173 -10.94 -15.17 -1.68
CA ASP A 173 -10.96 -14.68 -3.06
C ASP A 173 -10.41 -13.26 -3.17
N PHE A 174 -10.63 -12.42 -2.16
CA PHE A 174 -10.08 -11.06 -2.08
C PHE A 174 -8.56 -11.06 -2.25
N PHE A 175 -7.85 -11.93 -1.53
CA PHE A 175 -6.40 -12.04 -1.67
C PHE A 175 -5.99 -12.80 -2.93
N ILE A 176 -6.55 -13.98 -3.19
CA ILE A 176 -6.14 -14.81 -4.33
C ILE A 176 -6.36 -14.09 -5.66
N ARG A 177 -7.50 -13.40 -5.82
CA ARG A 177 -7.87 -12.68 -7.03
C ARG A 177 -7.57 -11.18 -6.95
N GLY A 178 -6.83 -10.74 -5.92
CA GLY A 178 -6.57 -9.34 -5.61
C GLY A 178 -5.71 -8.59 -6.64
N GLY A 179 -5.31 -9.25 -7.72
CA GLY A 179 -4.56 -8.69 -8.85
C GLY A 179 -5.21 -8.89 -10.22
N ASP A 180 -6.36 -9.57 -10.26
CA ASP A 180 -7.10 -9.81 -11.50
C ASP A 180 -8.15 -8.70 -11.69
N PHE A 181 -8.02 -7.87 -12.73
CA PHE A 181 -8.99 -6.80 -13.01
C PHE A 181 -10.07 -7.22 -14.03
N THR A 182 -9.93 -8.40 -14.64
CA THR A 182 -10.75 -8.81 -15.78
C THR A 182 -11.95 -9.65 -15.38
N GLY A 183 -11.88 -10.37 -14.26
CA GLY A 183 -13.00 -11.13 -13.69
C GLY A 183 -14.18 -10.28 -13.21
N GLU A 184 -15.20 -10.96 -12.71
CA GLU A 184 -16.41 -10.36 -12.12
C GLU A 184 -16.43 -10.55 -10.60
N SER A 185 -17.17 -9.67 -9.90
CA SER A 185 -17.37 -9.77 -8.46
C SER A 185 -18.85 -9.67 -8.08
N SER A 186 -19.34 -10.71 -7.40
CA SER A 186 -20.72 -10.71 -6.91
C SER A 186 -20.92 -9.67 -5.80
N ARG A 187 -22.16 -9.20 -5.60
CA ARG A 187 -22.47 -8.18 -4.58
C ARG A 187 -22.04 -8.65 -3.18
N SER A 188 -22.33 -9.90 -2.84
CA SER A 188 -21.91 -10.50 -1.57
C SER A 188 -20.40 -10.52 -1.43
N GLN A 189 -19.67 -10.90 -2.48
CA GLN A 189 -18.20 -10.93 -2.45
C GLN A 189 -17.61 -9.54 -2.19
N TYR A 190 -18.15 -8.51 -2.86
CA TYR A 190 -17.72 -7.13 -2.64
C TYR A 190 -17.99 -6.67 -1.20
N TRP A 191 -19.23 -6.77 -0.73
CA TRP A 191 -19.58 -6.26 0.60
C TRP A 191 -18.88 -7.01 1.73
N TRP A 192 -18.67 -8.32 1.62
CA TRP A 192 -17.86 -9.06 2.59
C TRP A 192 -16.38 -8.65 2.56
N SER A 193 -15.83 -8.35 1.39
CA SER A 193 -14.45 -7.86 1.26
C SER A 193 -14.28 -6.46 1.85
N ILE A 194 -15.27 -5.58 1.65
CA ILE A 194 -15.31 -4.26 2.26
C ILE A 194 -15.46 -4.37 3.77
N LEU A 195 -16.38 -5.21 4.26
CA LEU A 195 -16.54 -5.43 5.70
C LEU A 195 -15.23 -5.92 6.34
N PHE A 196 -14.57 -6.90 5.73
CA PHE A 196 -13.26 -7.38 6.18
C PHE A 196 -12.22 -6.25 6.25
N SER A 197 -12.15 -5.43 5.20
CA SER A 197 -11.22 -4.30 5.14
C SER A 197 -11.54 -3.26 6.23
N VAL A 198 -12.82 -2.95 6.45
CA VAL A 198 -13.30 -2.01 7.47
C VAL A 198 -12.99 -2.50 8.89
N ILE A 199 -13.19 -3.80 9.16
CA ILE A 199 -12.86 -4.43 10.45
C ILE A 199 -11.37 -4.31 10.78
N ILE A 200 -10.49 -4.31 9.78
CA ILE A 200 -9.05 -4.12 9.99
C ILE A 200 -8.70 -2.62 10.07
N ILE A 201 -9.18 -1.82 9.12
CA ILE A 201 -8.77 -0.43 8.96
C ILE A 201 -9.27 0.43 10.11
N ILE A 202 -10.54 0.32 10.54
CA ILE A 202 -11.09 1.22 11.58
C ILE A 202 -10.32 1.09 12.91
N PRO A 203 -10.15 -0.12 13.51
CA PRO A 203 -9.45 -0.24 14.78
C PRO A 203 -7.97 0.17 14.68
N THR A 204 -7.30 -0.20 13.59
CA THR A 204 -5.88 0.15 13.41
C THR A 204 -5.69 1.65 13.11
N PHE A 205 -6.65 2.29 12.45
CA PHE A 205 -6.68 3.73 12.22
C PHE A 205 -6.90 4.49 13.52
N LEU A 206 -7.86 4.06 14.35
CA LEU A 206 -8.08 4.64 15.68
C LEU A 206 -6.84 4.48 16.57
N PHE A 207 -6.23 3.29 16.59
CA PHE A 207 -4.98 3.06 17.32
C PHE A 207 -3.86 3.98 16.82
N MET A 208 -3.70 4.13 15.50
CA MET A 208 -2.73 5.05 14.91
C MET A 208 -3.00 6.50 15.34
N LEU A 209 -4.25 6.97 15.28
CA LEU A 209 -4.61 8.32 15.72
C LEU A 209 -4.27 8.55 17.20
N PHE A 210 -4.68 7.64 18.09
CA PHE A 210 -4.37 7.75 19.52
C PHE A 210 -2.87 7.70 19.79
N SER A 211 -2.12 6.90 19.04
CA SER A 211 -0.66 6.79 19.15
C SER A 211 0.06 8.06 18.67
N ILE A 212 -0.41 8.69 17.60
CA ILE A 212 0.14 9.95 17.12
C ILE A 212 -0.18 11.06 18.13
N MET A 213 -1.42 11.12 18.61
CA MET A 213 -1.83 12.09 19.63
C MET A 213 -1.04 11.92 20.93
N SER A 214 -0.72 10.69 21.36
CA SER A 214 0.09 10.45 22.55
C SER A 214 1.53 10.93 22.38
N ILE A 215 2.14 10.74 21.20
CA ILE A 215 3.48 11.28 20.89
C ILE A 215 3.46 12.81 20.89
N ILE A 216 2.46 13.42 20.27
CA ILE A 216 2.34 14.89 20.18
C ILE A 216 2.13 15.50 21.57
N ILE A 217 1.16 14.99 22.35
CA ILE A 217 0.85 15.50 23.69
C ILE A 217 1.99 15.19 24.67
N GLY A 218 2.54 13.97 24.62
CA GLY A 218 3.67 13.57 25.46
C GLY A 218 4.92 14.40 25.19
N GLY A 219 5.23 14.63 23.91
CA GLY A 219 6.34 15.50 23.49
C GLY A 219 6.16 16.95 23.96
N ALA A 220 4.95 17.49 23.82
CA ALA A 220 4.59 18.83 24.28
C ALA A 220 4.74 18.98 25.80
N ALA A 221 4.31 17.96 26.56
CA ALA A 221 4.36 17.96 28.02
C ALA A 221 5.80 17.92 28.57
N VAL A 222 6.74 17.28 27.86
CA VAL A 222 8.12 17.12 28.34
C VAL A 222 9.03 18.28 27.91
N SER A 223 8.83 18.87 26.73
CA SER A 223 9.82 19.78 26.14
C SER A 223 9.26 21.11 25.61
N GLY A 224 7.93 21.26 25.51
CA GLY A 224 7.32 22.30 24.68
C GLY A 224 7.67 22.12 23.20
N PHE A 225 6.83 22.57 22.26
CA PHE A 225 7.15 22.47 20.83
C PHE A 225 8.24 23.47 20.44
N ASN A 226 9.50 23.14 20.68
CA ASN A 226 10.64 23.94 20.24
C ASN A 226 11.53 23.15 19.26
N SER A 227 11.64 23.63 18.02
CA SER A 227 12.32 22.94 16.91
C SER A 227 13.83 22.77 17.11
N GLN A 228 14.43 23.52 18.05
CA GLN A 228 15.85 23.43 18.36
C GLN A 228 16.21 22.21 19.23
N ASN A 229 15.21 21.47 19.72
CA ASN A 229 15.36 20.40 20.70
C ASN A 229 14.88 19.02 20.20
N VAL A 230 14.96 18.73 18.91
CA VAL A 230 14.53 17.42 18.36
C VAL A 230 15.27 16.26 19.03
N ASP A 231 16.54 16.45 19.37
CA ASP A 231 17.33 15.46 20.11
C ASP A 231 16.81 15.24 21.54
N HIS A 232 16.41 16.32 22.24
CA HIS A 232 15.78 16.19 23.56
C HIS A 232 14.39 15.57 23.47
N LEU A 233 13.61 15.86 22.43
CA LEU A 233 12.32 15.24 22.17
C LEU A 233 12.48 13.73 21.94
N VAL A 234 13.35 13.30 21.03
CA VAL A 234 13.60 11.87 20.72
C VAL A 234 14.14 11.13 21.94
N ASN A 235 15.06 11.72 22.69
CA ASN A 235 15.59 11.11 23.91
C ASN A 235 14.55 11.09 25.06
N SER A 236 13.69 12.10 25.16
CA SER A 236 12.64 12.18 26.18
C SER A 236 11.49 11.19 25.98
N LEU A 237 11.21 10.86 24.72
CA LEU A 237 10.19 9.90 24.33
C LEU A 237 10.62 8.44 24.59
N GLY A 238 11.92 8.20 24.75
CA GLY A 238 12.52 6.92 25.13
C GLY A 238 12.23 5.78 24.14
N THR A 239 12.51 4.55 24.58
CA THR A 239 12.32 3.32 23.79
C THR A 239 10.85 3.10 23.39
N GLY A 240 9.90 3.59 24.19
CA GLY A 240 8.47 3.44 23.94
C GLY A 240 7.99 4.10 22.64
N ALA A 241 8.47 5.31 22.32
CA ALA A 241 8.05 5.99 21.10
C ALA A 241 8.60 5.34 19.82
N ILE A 242 9.80 4.77 19.85
CA ILE A 242 10.31 4.00 18.71
C ILE A 242 9.45 2.78 18.45
N ILE A 243 9.09 2.04 19.51
CA ILE A 243 8.20 0.89 19.39
C ILE A 243 6.88 1.33 18.76
N ILE A 244 6.32 2.47 19.19
CA ILE A 244 5.11 3.03 18.57
C ILE A 244 5.37 3.33 17.08
N VAL A 245 6.44 4.05 16.72
CA VAL A 245 6.78 4.36 15.32
C VAL A 245 6.88 3.09 14.47
N PHE A 246 7.48 2.02 14.99
CA PHE A 246 7.53 0.73 14.29
C PHE A 246 6.16 0.09 14.13
N ILE A 247 5.31 0.13 15.15
CA ILE A 247 3.92 -0.34 15.05
C ILE A 247 3.17 0.49 13.99
N LEU A 248 3.39 1.81 13.92
CA LEU A 248 2.80 2.65 12.89
C LEU A 248 3.24 2.24 11.49
N PHE A 249 4.54 2.00 11.28
CA PHE A 249 5.04 1.48 10.00
C PHE A 249 4.44 0.11 9.65
N ALA A 250 4.28 -0.79 10.62
CA ALA A 250 3.64 -2.08 10.43
C ALA A 250 2.15 -1.95 10.04
N ILE A 251 1.43 -1.00 10.66
CA ILE A 251 0.04 -0.69 10.31
C ILE A 251 -0.06 -0.16 8.88
N ILE A 252 0.78 0.81 8.51
CA ILE A 252 0.83 1.37 7.14
C ILE A 252 1.11 0.26 6.12
N TYR A 253 2.07 -0.63 6.43
CA TYR A 253 2.37 -1.78 5.59
C TYR A 253 1.18 -2.74 5.47
N ALA A 254 0.46 -3.01 6.56
CA ALA A 254 -0.73 -3.84 6.56
C ALA A 254 -1.86 -3.23 5.70
N TRP A 255 -2.07 -1.92 5.74
CA TRP A 255 -3.03 -1.24 4.85
C TRP A 255 -2.64 -1.36 3.38
N SER A 256 -1.34 -1.27 3.08
CA SER A 256 -0.83 -1.50 1.74
C SER A 256 -1.14 -2.92 1.22
N MET A 257 -1.21 -3.92 2.11
CA MET A 257 -1.62 -5.28 1.72
C MET A 257 -3.09 -5.36 1.28
N LEU A 258 -3.94 -4.48 1.78
CA LEU A 258 -5.38 -4.44 1.47
C LEU A 258 -5.69 -3.56 0.25
N ALA A 259 -4.84 -2.57 -0.03
CA ALA A 259 -5.11 -1.53 -1.02
C ALA A 259 -5.32 -2.07 -2.44
N LEU A 260 -4.43 -2.94 -2.95
CA LEU A 260 -4.56 -3.51 -4.29
C LEU A 260 -5.77 -4.45 -4.41
N PRO A 261 -5.97 -5.44 -3.50
CA PRO A 261 -7.20 -6.23 -3.49
C PRO A 261 -8.48 -5.38 -3.43
N ALA A 262 -8.54 -4.37 -2.56
CA ALA A 262 -9.71 -3.47 -2.47
C ALA A 262 -9.96 -2.72 -3.78
N LEU A 263 -8.89 -2.24 -4.43
CA LEU A 263 -8.97 -1.62 -5.75
C LEU A 263 -9.50 -2.61 -6.80
N THR A 264 -9.01 -3.85 -6.82
CA THR A 264 -9.47 -4.84 -7.82
C THR A 264 -10.94 -5.16 -7.69
N VAL A 265 -11.44 -5.42 -6.48
CA VAL A 265 -12.87 -5.73 -6.29
C VAL A 265 -13.72 -4.50 -6.60
N GLY A 266 -13.30 -3.30 -6.20
CA GLY A 266 -13.97 -2.05 -6.57
C GLY A 266 -14.01 -1.82 -8.08
N TRP A 267 -12.89 -2.04 -8.77
CA TRP A 267 -12.78 -1.92 -10.23
C TRP A 267 -13.75 -2.84 -10.96
N ARG A 268 -13.80 -4.11 -10.54
CA ARG A 268 -14.75 -5.08 -11.09
C ARG A 268 -16.19 -4.65 -10.85
N ARG A 269 -16.52 -4.16 -9.65
CA ARG A 269 -17.88 -3.71 -9.33
C ARG A 269 -18.33 -2.51 -10.13
N PHE A 270 -17.46 -1.54 -10.40
CA PHE A 270 -17.78 -0.44 -11.32
C PHE A 270 -18.13 -0.97 -12.70
N LYS A 271 -17.28 -1.85 -13.25
CA LYS A 271 -17.52 -2.52 -14.53
C LYS A 271 -18.84 -3.27 -14.52
N ASP A 272 -19.11 -4.06 -13.48
CA ASP A 272 -20.31 -4.88 -13.36
C ASP A 272 -21.60 -4.03 -13.24
N ALA A 273 -21.52 -2.82 -12.66
CA ALA A 273 -22.60 -1.83 -12.64
C ALA A 273 -22.84 -1.14 -14.00
N GLY A 274 -22.03 -1.45 -15.02
CA GLY A 274 -22.06 -0.83 -16.33
C GLY A 274 -21.47 0.58 -16.37
N VAL A 275 -20.65 0.94 -15.37
CA VAL A 275 -19.93 2.22 -15.31
C VAL A 275 -18.46 1.95 -15.64
N SER A 276 -17.83 2.86 -16.38
CA SER A 276 -16.39 2.76 -16.65
C SER A 276 -15.59 2.75 -15.33
N PRO A 277 -14.73 1.77 -15.05
CA PRO A 277 -13.94 1.70 -13.82
C PRO A 277 -13.01 2.89 -13.58
N TRP A 278 -12.66 3.63 -14.63
CA TRP A 278 -11.87 4.86 -14.54
C TRP A 278 -12.55 5.93 -13.69
N TRP A 279 -13.88 5.91 -13.54
CA TRP A 279 -14.59 6.79 -12.61
C TRP A 279 -14.18 6.58 -11.16
N LEU A 280 -13.83 5.36 -10.75
CA LEU A 280 -13.29 5.09 -9.42
C LEU A 280 -12.01 5.90 -9.20
N ILE A 281 -11.10 5.90 -10.18
CA ILE A 281 -9.85 6.65 -10.09
C ILE A 281 -10.11 8.15 -10.14
N ALA A 282 -11.00 8.61 -11.04
CA ALA A 282 -11.36 10.01 -11.15
C ALA A 282 -11.92 10.57 -9.82
N PHE A 283 -12.83 9.85 -9.15
CA PHE A 283 -13.35 10.28 -7.86
C PHE A 283 -12.26 10.35 -6.79
N ASN A 284 -11.34 9.38 -6.73
CA ASN A 284 -10.22 9.44 -5.78
C ASN A 284 -9.30 10.64 -6.05
N VAL A 285 -8.98 10.94 -7.31
CA VAL A 285 -8.13 12.07 -7.70
C VAL A 285 -8.81 13.41 -7.37
N VAL A 286 -10.10 13.56 -7.70
CA VAL A 286 -10.86 14.77 -7.40
C VAL A 286 -10.99 14.96 -5.89
N SER A 287 -11.30 13.92 -5.13
CA SER A 287 -11.37 14.00 -3.66
C SER A 287 -10.03 14.37 -3.05
N ALA A 288 -8.91 13.80 -3.54
CA ALA A 288 -7.57 14.17 -3.08
C ALA A 288 -7.28 15.66 -3.34
N PHE A 289 -7.64 16.17 -4.53
CA PHE A 289 -7.49 17.58 -4.87
C PHE A 289 -8.35 18.49 -3.96
N LEU A 290 -9.63 18.15 -3.75
CA LEU A 290 -10.51 18.90 -2.86
C LEU A 290 -9.98 18.94 -1.41
N SER A 291 -9.45 17.82 -0.91
CA SER A 291 -8.81 17.78 0.41
C SER A 291 -7.57 18.66 0.50
N THR A 292 -6.86 18.91 -0.62
CA THR A 292 -5.72 19.82 -0.62
C THR A 292 -6.16 21.28 -0.52
N LEU A 293 -7.22 21.66 -1.24
CA LEU A 293 -7.81 22.99 -1.20
C LEU A 293 -8.37 23.33 0.20
N ASP A 294 -8.83 22.31 0.94
CA ASP A 294 -9.45 22.48 2.25
C ASP A 294 -8.43 22.52 3.42
N ARG A 295 -7.13 22.32 3.18
CA ARG A 295 -6.12 22.09 4.23
C ARG A 295 -6.11 23.06 5.40
N ASN A 296 -6.48 24.32 5.17
CA ASN A 296 -6.29 25.39 6.14
C ASN A 296 -7.53 26.27 6.35
N ALA A 297 -8.62 26.03 5.61
CA ALA A 297 -9.74 26.98 5.56
C ALA A 297 -11.04 26.46 6.21
N GLY A 298 -11.11 25.18 6.58
CA GLY A 298 -12.34 24.60 7.14
C GLY A 298 -13.55 24.88 6.25
N ASN A 299 -13.34 24.82 4.93
CA ASN A 299 -14.33 25.14 3.92
C ASN A 299 -15.37 24.02 3.91
N VAL A 300 -16.39 24.16 4.75
CA VAL A 300 -17.56 23.27 4.81
C VAL A 300 -18.11 22.93 3.42
N PRO A 301 -18.20 23.87 2.45
CA PRO A 301 -18.67 23.52 1.10
C PRO A 301 -17.78 22.50 0.36
N LEU A 302 -16.45 22.63 0.45
CA LEU A 302 -15.53 21.72 -0.24
C LEU A 302 -15.56 20.32 0.37
N SER A 303 -15.60 20.24 1.70
CA SER A 303 -15.74 18.96 2.41
C SER A 303 -17.07 18.27 2.14
N LEU A 304 -18.18 19.03 2.00
CA LEU A 304 -19.48 18.48 1.59
C LEU A 304 -19.46 17.93 0.15
N ILE A 305 -18.79 18.61 -0.78
CA ILE A 305 -18.61 18.11 -2.17
C ILE A 305 -17.81 16.81 -2.15
N ALA A 306 -16.71 16.75 -1.41
CA ALA A 306 -15.90 15.53 -1.27
C ALA A 306 -16.71 14.37 -0.66
N LEU A 307 -17.55 14.66 0.34
CA LEU A 307 -18.46 13.68 0.95
C LEU A 307 -19.52 13.20 -0.05
N LEU A 308 -20.08 14.09 -0.86
CA LEU A 308 -21.03 13.73 -1.90
C LEU A 308 -20.40 12.79 -2.94
N LEU A 309 -19.16 13.03 -3.35
CA LEU A 309 -18.44 12.13 -4.27
C LEU A 309 -18.26 10.72 -3.67
N ILE A 310 -17.96 10.63 -2.38
CA ILE A 310 -17.86 9.34 -1.68
C ILE A 310 -19.23 8.64 -1.64
N ILE A 311 -20.33 9.37 -1.38
CA ILE A 311 -21.69 8.81 -1.40
C ILE A 311 -22.02 8.27 -2.80
N VAL A 312 -21.79 9.07 -3.85
CA VAL A 312 -22.04 8.66 -5.24
C VAL A 312 -21.25 7.39 -5.57
N GLN A 313 -19.98 7.32 -5.17
CA GLN A 313 -19.15 6.14 -5.35
C GLN A 313 -19.73 4.91 -4.63
N ILE A 314 -20.20 5.05 -3.39
CA ILE A 314 -20.83 3.95 -2.64
C ILE A 314 -22.12 3.50 -3.32
N VAL A 315 -22.96 4.43 -3.81
CA VAL A 315 -24.20 4.12 -4.53
C VAL A 315 -23.90 3.31 -5.79
N ILE A 316 -22.90 3.70 -6.59
CA ILE A 316 -22.50 2.95 -7.80
C ILE A 316 -22.05 1.54 -7.43
N LEU A 317 -21.27 1.38 -6.37
CA LEU A 317 -20.78 0.07 -5.91
C LEU A 317 -21.92 -0.84 -5.40
N ALA A 318 -23.02 -0.25 -4.92
CA ALA A 318 -24.22 -0.95 -4.47
C ALA A 318 -25.15 -1.41 -5.62
N LEU A 319 -25.01 -0.85 -6.83
CA LEU A 319 -25.93 -1.11 -7.96
C LEU A 319 -25.97 -2.58 -8.40
N PRO A 320 -27.07 -3.00 -9.05
CA PRO A 320 -27.16 -4.29 -9.72
C PRO A 320 -26.09 -4.51 -10.77
N THR A 321 -25.77 -5.79 -11.00
CA THR A 321 -24.95 -6.21 -12.13
C THR A 321 -25.79 -6.14 -13.40
N LYS A 322 -25.48 -5.24 -14.34
CA LYS A 322 -26.30 -5.07 -15.55
C LYS A 322 -26.24 -6.28 -16.49
N PHE A 323 -25.06 -6.89 -16.65
CA PHE A 323 -24.83 -7.99 -17.60
C PHE A 323 -25.54 -9.31 -17.27
N ARG A 324 -26.28 -9.37 -16.17
CA ARG A 324 -26.90 -10.62 -15.69
C ARG A 324 -28.37 -10.74 -16.03
N ASP A 325 -29.01 -9.62 -16.36
CA ASP A 325 -30.46 -9.56 -16.61
C ASP A 325 -30.80 -9.70 -18.11
N ASP A 326 -29.78 -9.68 -18.99
CA ASP A 326 -29.94 -9.84 -20.45
C ASP A 326 -29.91 -11.31 -20.91
N GLU A 327 -29.55 -12.25 -20.02
CA GLU A 327 -29.44 -13.71 -20.32
C GLU A 327 -30.42 -14.58 -19.50
N ALA A 328 -31.39 -13.97 -18.79
CA ALA A 328 -32.43 -14.66 -18.01
C ALA A 328 -33.82 -14.38 -18.57
#